data_AF-A0A3A5JAA3-F1
#
_entry.id   AF-A0A3A5JAA3-F1
#
_cell.length_a   1.000
_cell.length_b   1.000
_cell.length_c   1.000
_cell.angle_alpha   90.00
_cell.angle_beta   90.00
_cell.angle_gamma   90.00
#
_symmetry.space_group_name_H-M   'P 1'
#
loop_
_entity.id
_entity.type
_entity.pdbx_description
1 polymer ?
#
loop_
_entity_poly.entity_id
_entity_poly.type
_entity_poly.pdbx_seq_one_letter_code
_entity_poly.pdbx_strand_id
1 'polypeptide(L)'
;MTAEYTTTAVWLVIAVVGGATYLFRLSFLPLIGRLERVPPRLTGTLRFIPVTVFAALAVPSLLSLSAAPTPHLVYEPAKLLAAGVAVVVAWRTKNMLATIGIGMVVLWTVQLLL
;
A
#
# COMPACT_ATOMS: atom_id res chain seq x y z
N MET A 1 -4.21 -28.44 11.34
CA MET A 1 -3.22 -28.34 12.44
C MET A 1 -3.37 -26.97 13.08
N THR A 2 -4.21 -26.82 14.10
CA THR A 2 -4.30 -25.59 14.90
C THR A 2 -3.18 -25.64 15.93
N ALA A 3 -2.18 -24.78 15.79
CA ALA A 3 -1.14 -24.67 16.80
C ALA A 3 -1.75 -24.00 18.04
N GLU A 4 -1.87 -24.76 19.13
CA GLU A 4 -2.22 -24.21 20.44
C GLU A 4 -1.03 -23.44 21.00
N TYR A 5 -0.97 -22.14 20.70
CA TYR A 5 0.03 -21.25 21.27
C TYR A 5 -0.40 -20.81 22.66
N THR A 6 0.39 -21.11 23.68
CA THR A 6 0.17 -20.58 25.04
C THR A 6 0.25 -19.05 25.03
N THR A 7 -0.61 -18.37 25.80
CA THR A 7 -0.64 -16.90 25.93
C THR A 7 0.76 -16.32 26.16
N THR A 8 1.57 -16.97 27.00
CA THR A 8 2.98 -16.58 27.27
C THR A 8 3.85 -16.61 26.01
N ALA A 9 3.71 -17.62 25.16
CA ALA A 9 4.46 -17.73 23.92
C ALA A 9 4.08 -16.60 22.95
N VAL A 10 2.80 -16.25 22.85
CA VAL A 10 2.33 -15.13 22.03
C VAL A 10 2.94 -13.81 22.51
N TRP A 11 2.91 -13.53 23.82
CA TRP A 11 3.53 -12.32 24.38
C TRP A 11 5.04 -12.28 24.16
N LEU A 12 5.72 -13.41 24.29
CA LEU A 12 7.15 -13.51 24.04
C LEU A 12 7.48 -13.21 22.57
N VAL A 13 6.72 -13.78 21.63
CA VAL A 13 6.87 -13.50 20.20
C VAL A 13 6.62 -12.02 19.90
N ILE A 14 5.56 -11.43 20.46
CA ILE A 14 5.28 -9.99 20.29
C ILE A 14 6.44 -9.14 20.81
N ALA A 15 6.96 -9.44 22.00
CA ALA A 15 8.06 -8.71 22.60
C ALA A 15 9.35 -8.83 21.78
N VAL A 16 9.68 -10.04 21.31
CA VAL A 16 10.87 -10.30 20.49
C VAL A 16 10.75 -9.63 19.12
N VAL A 17 9.64 -9.80 18.41
CA VAL A 17 9.43 -9.22 17.08
C VAL A 17 9.33 -7.69 17.17
N GLY A 18 8.60 -7.17 18.16
CA GLY A 18 8.49 -5.73 18.42
C GLY A 18 9.84 -5.12 18.77
N GLY A 19 10.58 -5.76 19.67
CA GLY A 19 11.93 -5.37 20.06
C GLY A 19 12.89 -5.39 18.88
N ALA A 20 12.94 -6.47 18.11
CA ALA A 20 13.78 -6.59 16.92
C ALA A 20 13.45 -5.52 15.87
N THR A 21 12.17 -5.30 15.57
CA THR A 21 11.71 -4.27 14.63
C THR A 21 12.15 -2.88 15.08
N TYR A 22 12.00 -2.57 16.38
CA TYR A 22 12.41 -1.30 16.95
C TYR A 22 13.94 -1.14 16.91
N LEU A 23 14.69 -2.21 17.20
CA LEU A 23 16.16 -2.22 17.14
C LEU A 23 16.69 -2.01 15.73
N PHE A 24 16.07 -2.63 14.72
CA PHE A 24 16.36 -2.35 13.32
C PHE A 24 16.10 -0.87 13.00
N ARG A 25 14.92 -0.34 13.38
CA ARG A 25 14.56 1.06 13.14
C ARG A 25 15.54 2.04 13.83
N LEU A 26 15.92 1.72 15.07
CA LEU A 26 16.93 2.44 15.83
C LEU A 26 18.33 2.27 15.29
N SER A 27 18.66 1.22 14.54
CA SER A 27 19.98 1.08 13.92
C SER A 27 20.15 2.04 12.75
N PHE A 28 19.06 2.34 12.02
CA PHE A 28 19.06 3.32 10.93
C PHE A 28 19.13 4.77 11.42
N LEU A 29 18.55 5.09 12.57
CA LEU A 29 18.45 6.47 13.08
C LEU A 29 19.80 7.15 13.39
N PRO A 30 20.75 6.54 14.14
CA PRO A 30 22.07 7.09 14.38
C PRO A 30 23.00 6.89 13.17
N LEU A 31 22.73 5.93 12.28
CA LEU A 31 23.43 5.81 10.99
C LEU A 31 23.14 7.03 10.10
N ILE A 32 21.89 7.50 10.07
CA ILE A 32 21.48 8.73 9.38
C ILE A 32 22.05 9.97 10.08
N GLY A 33 22.10 9.99 11.41
CA GLY A 33 22.74 11.06 12.20
C GLY A 33 24.24 11.20 11.97
N ARG A 34 24.95 10.10 11.66
CA ARG A 34 26.37 10.12 11.27
C ARG A 34 26.58 10.38 9.77
N LEU A 35 25.52 10.30 8.97
CA LEU A 35 25.52 10.57 7.54
C LEU A 35 25.08 12.01 7.27
N GLU A 36 25.75 13.00 7.89
CA GLU A 36 25.57 14.45 7.67
C GLU A 36 25.63 14.89 6.18
N ARG A 37 25.88 13.97 5.26
CA ARG A 37 25.76 14.14 3.81
C ARG A 37 24.86 13.08 3.21
N VAL A 38 23.57 13.06 3.54
CA VAL A 38 22.59 12.40 2.66
C VAL A 38 22.57 13.20 1.36
N PRO A 39 22.97 12.63 0.21
CA PRO A 39 22.99 13.34 -1.05
C PRO A 39 21.60 13.91 -1.33
N PRO A 40 21.45 15.18 -1.75
CA PRO A 40 20.15 15.81 -1.96
C PRO A 40 19.24 15.04 -2.94
N ARG A 41 19.85 14.23 -3.83
CA ARG A 41 19.13 13.30 -4.72
C ARG A 41 18.37 12.19 -3.97
N LEU A 42 18.96 11.61 -2.93
CA LEU A 42 18.35 10.54 -2.14
C LEU A 42 17.22 11.07 -1.24
N THR A 43 17.39 12.23 -0.63
CA THR A 43 16.33 12.90 0.16
C THR A 43 15.11 13.22 -0.70
N GLY A 44 15.34 13.64 -1.95
CA GLY A 44 14.27 13.81 -2.94
C GLY A 44 13.50 12.52 -3.22
N THR A 45 14.21 11.42 -3.50
CA THR A 45 13.60 10.12 -3.78
C THR A 45 12.84 9.54 -2.58
N LEU A 46 13.39 9.66 -1.37
CA LEU A 46 12.76 9.16 -0.13
C LEU A 46 11.39 9.79 0.12
N ARG A 47 11.19 11.06 -0.26
CA ARG A 47 9.89 11.75 -0.16
C ARG A 47 8.81 11.11 -1.05
N PHE A 48 9.20 10.43 -2.14
CA PHE A 48 8.26 9.77 -3.05
C PHE A 48 7.95 8.32 -2.64
N ILE A 49 8.76 7.68 -1.80
CA ILE A 49 8.52 6.30 -1.37
C ILE A 49 7.10 6.10 -0.81
N PRO A 50 6.60 6.93 0.12
CA PRO A 50 5.26 6.72 0.67
C PRO A 50 4.18 6.69 -0.40
N VAL A 51 4.19 7.66 -1.34
CA VAL A 51 3.18 7.74 -2.41
C VAL A 51 3.33 6.59 -3.41
N THR A 52 4.57 6.18 -3.73
CA THR A 52 4.83 5.06 -4.63
C THR A 52 4.39 3.74 -4.03
N VAL A 53 4.59 3.52 -2.73
CA VAL A 53 4.13 2.30 -2.05
C VAL A 53 2.59 2.20 -2.08
N PHE A 54 1.87 3.30 -1.82
CA PHE A 54 0.42 3.29 -1.96
C PHE A 54 -0.03 2.94 -3.39
N ALA A 55 0.64 3.48 -4.41
CA ALA A 55 0.36 3.13 -5.80
C ALA A 55 0.66 1.64 -6.07
N ALA A 56 1.80 1.13 -5.58
CA ALA A 56 2.20 -0.27 -5.74
C ALA A 56 1.27 -1.25 -5.01
N LEU A 57 0.59 -0.82 -3.93
CA LEU A 57 -0.43 -1.61 -3.24
C LEU A 57 -1.79 -1.55 -3.95
N ALA A 58 -2.13 -0.41 -4.56
CA ALA A 58 -3.40 -0.23 -5.24
C ALA A 58 -3.44 -0.89 -6.63
N VAL A 59 -2.34 -0.87 -7.39
CA VAL A 59 -2.32 -1.42 -8.77
C VAL A 59 -2.67 -2.92 -8.82
N PRO A 60 -2.10 -3.80 -7.96
CA PRO A 60 -2.41 -5.23 -7.98
C PRO A 60 -3.87 -5.56 -7.64
N SER A 61 -4.57 -4.68 -6.90
CA SER A 61 -6.00 -4.88 -6.61
C SER A 61 -6.89 -4.55 -7.80
N LEU A 62 -6.38 -3.82 -8.79
CA LEU A 62 -7.05 -3.49 -10.05
C LEU A 62 -6.66 -4.45 -11.19
N LEU A 63 -5.39 -4.81 -11.24
CA LEU A 63 -4.77 -5.63 -12.29
C LEU A 63 -4.00 -6.76 -11.61
N SER A 64 -4.54 -7.97 -11.63
CA SER A 64 -3.84 -9.14 -11.10
C SER A 64 -3.39 -10.06 -12.25
N LEU A 65 -2.15 -10.55 -12.16
CA LEU A 65 -1.67 -11.61 -13.04
C LEU A 65 -2.06 -12.95 -12.39
N SER A 66 -2.97 -13.68 -13.03
CA SER A 66 -3.26 -15.06 -12.61
C SER A 66 -2.17 -15.98 -13.17
N ALA A 67 -1.54 -16.76 -12.29
CA ALA A 67 -0.36 -17.55 -12.62
C ALA A 67 -0.66 -18.95 -13.19
N ALA A 68 -1.93 -19.37 -13.37
CA ALA A 68 -2.23 -20.68 -13.92
C ALA A 68 -3.64 -20.79 -14.54
N PRO A 69 -3.84 -21.62 -15.59
CA PRO A 69 -2.87 -22.41 -16.35
C PRO A 69 -2.21 -21.65 -17.53
N THR A 70 -2.72 -20.46 -17.85
CA THR A 70 -2.11 -19.52 -18.80
C THR A 70 -1.98 -18.16 -18.13
N PRO A 71 -0.85 -17.44 -18.28
CA PRO A 71 -0.74 -16.08 -17.76
C PRO A 71 -1.77 -15.22 -18.47
N HIS A 72 -2.85 -14.89 -17.75
CA HIS A 72 -3.88 -13.98 -18.22
C HIS A 72 -4.00 -12.82 -17.25
N LEU A 73 -4.21 -11.64 -17.82
CA LEU A 73 -4.48 -10.45 -17.06
C LEU A 73 -5.92 -10.55 -16.54
N VAL A 74 -6.08 -10.73 -15.23
CA VAL A 74 -7.38 -10.68 -14.59
C VAL A 74 -7.64 -9.23 -14.21
N TYR A 75 -8.65 -8.65 -14.84
CA TYR A 75 -9.12 -7.31 -14.54
C TYR A 75 -10.63 -7.26 -14.61
N GLU A 76 -11.24 -6.50 -13.71
CA GLU A 76 -12.67 -6.20 -13.76
C GLU A 76 -12.85 -4.84 -14.46
N PRO A 77 -13.54 -4.79 -15.61
CA PRO A 77 -13.77 -3.54 -16.33
C PRO A 77 -14.39 -2.45 -15.45
N ALA A 78 -15.29 -2.84 -14.55
CA ALA A 78 -15.93 -1.95 -13.59
C ALA A 78 -14.93 -1.28 -12.63
N LYS A 79 -14.00 -2.05 -12.07
CA LYS A 79 -12.95 -1.53 -11.17
C LYS A 79 -11.96 -0.64 -11.91
N LEU A 80 -11.60 -0.98 -13.14
CA LEU A 80 -10.71 -0.14 -13.96
C LEU A 80 -11.35 1.21 -14.31
N LEU A 81 -12.62 1.22 -14.70
CA LEU A 81 -13.35 2.47 -14.96
C LEU A 81 -13.47 3.31 -13.69
N ALA A 82 -13.83 2.71 -12.56
CA ALA A 82 -13.91 3.40 -11.28
C ALA A 82 -12.56 4.00 -10.85
N ALA A 83 -11.47 3.23 -11.01
CA ALA A 83 -10.12 3.71 -10.73
C ALA A 83 -9.71 4.87 -11.65
N GLY A 84 -10.02 4.80 -12.94
CA GLY A 84 -9.78 5.89 -13.89
C GLY A 84 -10.50 7.17 -13.49
N VAL A 85 -11.79 7.08 -13.15
CA VAL A 85 -12.56 8.25 -12.67
C VAL A 85 -12.00 8.78 -11.35
N ALA A 86 -11.62 7.90 -10.42
CA ALA A 86 -11.01 8.30 -9.16
C ALA A 86 -9.71 9.08 -9.38
N VAL A 87 -8.84 8.67 -10.31
CA VAL A 87 -7.61 9.39 -10.67
C VAL A 87 -7.92 10.78 -11.24
N VAL A 88 -8.89 10.89 -12.14
CA VAL A 88 -9.32 12.18 -12.73
C VAL A 88 -9.85 13.11 -11.65
N VAL A 89 -10.69 12.60 -10.74
CA VAL A 89 -11.26 13.35 -9.62
C VAL A 89 -10.18 13.78 -8.64
N ALA A 90 -9.25 12.89 -8.30
CA ALA A 90 -8.12 13.19 -7.42
C ALA A 90 -7.29 14.35 -7.98
N TRP A 91 -7.01 14.32 -9.29
CA TRP A 91 -6.22 15.36 -9.94
C TRP A 91 -6.96 16.71 -9.98
N ARG A 92 -8.28 16.70 -10.18
CA ARG A 92 -9.11 17.91 -10.23
C ARG A 92 -9.40 18.52 -8.87
N THR A 93 -9.80 17.70 -7.89
CA THR A 93 -10.30 18.19 -6.60
C THR A 93 -9.18 18.44 -5.58
N LYS A 94 -8.03 17.77 -5.73
CA LYS A 94 -6.96 17.73 -4.72
C LYS A 94 -7.49 17.44 -3.30
N ASN A 95 -8.65 16.79 -3.20
CA ASN A 95 -9.36 16.52 -1.96
C ASN A 95 -9.59 15.01 -1.84
N MET A 96 -9.00 14.41 -0.81
CA MET A 96 -9.02 12.98 -0.57
C MET A 96 -10.44 12.47 -0.29
N LEU A 97 -11.27 13.22 0.45
CA LEU A 97 -12.65 12.83 0.75
C LEU A 97 -13.54 12.82 -0.49
N ALA A 98 -13.39 13.85 -1.35
CA ALA A 98 -14.13 13.92 -2.61
C ALA A 98 -13.73 12.76 -3.55
N THR A 99 -12.45 12.41 -3.57
CA THR A 99 -11.93 11.27 -4.37
C THR A 99 -12.52 9.95 -3.91
N ILE A 100 -12.51 9.69 -2.59
CA ILE A 100 -13.06 8.47 -2.01
C ILE A 100 -14.58 8.39 -2.24
N GLY A 101 -15.30 9.48 -1.99
CA GLY A 101 -16.74 9.55 -2.16
C GLY A 101 -17.17 9.30 -3.61
N ILE A 102 -16.57 10.02 -4.57
CA ILE A 102 -16.91 9.85 -5.98
C ILE A 102 -16.48 8.47 -6.49
N GLY A 103 -15.31 7.96 -6.07
CA GLY A 103 -14.87 6.62 -6.42
C GLY A 103 -15.84 5.52 -5.98
N MET A 104 -16.35 5.60 -4.74
CA MET A 104 -17.38 4.67 -4.24
C MET A 104 -18.69 4.79 -5.02
N VAL A 105 -19.18 6.02 -5.25
CA VAL A 105 -20.41 6.24 -6.03
C VAL A 105 -20.29 5.63 -7.42
N VAL A 106 -19.18 5.89 -8.13
CA VAL A 106 -18.96 5.35 -9.48
C VAL A 106 -18.88 3.83 -9.45
N LEU A 107 -18.13 3.23 -8.51
CA LEU A 107 -18.02 1.78 -8.39
C LEU A 107 -19.40 1.15 -8.18
N TRP A 108 -20.20 1.67 -7.25
CA TRP A 108 -21.54 1.17 -7.00
C TRP A 108 -22.48 1.36 -8.19
N THR A 109 -22.40 2.50 -8.87
CA THR A 109 -23.25 2.76 -10.04
C THR A 109 -22.92 1.77 -11.16
N VAL A 110 -21.62 1.52 -11.41
CA VAL A 110 -21.17 0.58 -12.43
C VAL A 110 -21.50 -0.86 -12.05
N GLN A 111 -21.34 -1.24 -10.78
CA GLN A 111 -21.68 -2.58 -10.28
C GLN A 111 -23.20 -2.85 -10.23
N LEU A 112 -24.02 -1.81 -10.06
CA LEU A 112 -25.47 -1.94 -10.12
C LEU A 112 -25.98 -2.08 -11.57
N LEU A 113 -25.25 -1.50 -12.54
CA LEU A 113 -25.63 -1.53 -13.96
C LEU A 113 -25.12 -2.77 -14.73
N LEU A 114 -24.10 -3.47 -14.22
CA LEU A 114 -23.49 -4.68 -14.80
C LEU A 114 -23.92 -5.93 -14.03
#